data_AF-A0AAE3EU29-F1
#
_entry.id   AF-A0AAE3EU29-F1
#
_cell.length_a   1.000
_cell.length_b   1.000
_cell.length_c   1.000
_cell.angle_alpha   90.00
_cell.angle_beta   90.00
_cell.angle_gamma   90.00
#
_symmetry.space_group_name_H-M   'P 1'
#
loop_
_entity.id
_entity.type
_entity.pdbx_description
1 polymer ?
#
loop_
_entity_poly.entity_id
_entity_poly.type
_entity_poly.pdbx_seq_one_letter_code
_entity_poly.pdbx_strand_id
1 'polypeptide(L)'
;MSDFKERQNKRIRQSKILFLIGILLVVLVPIVLTQFSFLFDFTNTGQIGDTIGGITSPITNLIGAILVYYAFLVQLDANKLIFQQIQEEKAEQKTSKNRDYIFEIFKFLKEEFYSFTITGDKRIGSGNESQYVLVEYKGAEAMEKMFHKLMRNHDQDDWHRDNIKLLEFLNIISLFKNFLAKLDEVEIPLIDKKFFLENVEYIYTSKMKVSIEKMIEPCPKCGEFHGGNPERIIEINNEIYILIEKIKKNYA
;
A
#
# COMPACT_ATOMS: atom_id res chain seq x y z
N MET A 1 14.57 17.70 13.19
CA MET A 1 15.27 16.64 13.96
C MET A 1 16.47 17.16 14.77
N SER A 2 17.35 17.98 14.20
CA SER A 2 18.56 18.52 14.87
C SER A 2 18.23 19.42 16.07
N ASP A 3 17.35 20.40 15.87
CA ASP A 3 16.92 21.36 16.90
C ASP A 3 16.22 20.68 18.09
N PHE A 4 15.45 19.61 17.85
CA PHE A 4 14.83 18.82 18.92
C PHE A 4 15.88 18.12 19.81
N LYS A 5 16.84 17.43 19.19
CA LYS A 5 17.94 16.76 19.92
C LYS A 5 18.74 17.76 20.75
N GLU A 6 18.95 18.97 20.22
CA GLU A 6 19.65 20.04 20.90
C GLU A 6 18.90 20.55 22.15
N ARG A 7 17.59 20.80 22.03
CA ARG A 7 16.74 21.19 23.17
C ARG A 7 16.65 20.10 24.23
N GLN A 8 16.52 18.84 23.81
CA GLN A 8 16.47 17.70 24.74
C GLN A 8 17.79 17.57 25.51
N ASN A 9 18.93 17.66 24.82
CA ASN A 9 20.25 17.62 25.44
C ASN A 9 20.47 18.77 26.43
N LYS A 10 19.99 19.98 26.09
CA LYS A 10 20.05 21.14 26.99
C LYS A 10 19.25 20.92 28.26
N ARG A 11 18.02 20.39 28.16
CA ARG A 11 17.17 20.06 29.32
C ARG A 11 17.79 18.98 30.19
N ILE A 12 18.30 17.90 29.60
CA ILE A 12 18.99 16.81 30.33
C ILE A 12 20.21 17.35 31.09
N ARG A 13 21.01 18.22 30.45
CA ARG A 13 22.16 18.86 31.10
C ARG A 13 21.73 19.73 32.29
N GLN A 14 20.66 20.51 32.15
CA GLN A 14 20.13 21.34 33.24
C GLN A 14 19.61 20.48 34.40
N SER A 15 18.88 19.40 34.12
CA SER A 15 18.39 18.47 35.14
C SER A 15 19.56 17.79 35.89
N LYS A 16 20.63 17.40 35.18
CA LYS A 16 21.84 16.84 35.81
C LYS A 16 22.52 17.83 36.75
N ILE A 17 22.65 19.09 36.32
CA ILE A 17 23.25 20.16 37.13
C ILE A 17 22.39 20.43 38.38
N LEU A 18 21.07 20.55 38.22
CA LEU A 18 20.14 20.75 39.34
C LEU A 18 20.18 19.58 40.33
N PHE A 19 20.27 18.35 39.84
CA PHE A 19 20.39 17.16 40.68
C PHE A 19 21.69 17.14 41.48
N LEU A 20 22.82 17.47 40.85
CA LEU A 20 24.12 17.56 41.52
C LEU A 20 24.15 18.69 42.57
N ILE A 21 23.56 19.84 42.26
CA ILE A 21 23.41 20.95 43.23
C ILE A 21 22.51 20.52 44.39
N GLY A 22 21.42 19.80 44.13
CA GLY A 22 20.54 19.27 45.17
C GLY A 22 21.26 18.32 46.13
N ILE A 23 22.04 17.37 45.59
CA ILE A 23 22.89 16.47 46.41
C ILE A 23 23.89 17.27 47.24
N LEU A 24 24.57 18.23 46.62
CA LEU A 24 25.58 19.05 47.29
C LEU A 24 24.96 19.87 48.44
N LEU A 25 23.78 20.46 48.22
CA LEU A 25 23.06 21.21 49.26
C LEU A 25 22.62 20.30 50.41
N VAL A 26 22.10 19.10 50.12
CA VAL A 26 21.68 18.16 51.17
C VAL A 26 22.86 17.73 52.06
N VAL A 27 24.08 17.66 51.51
CA VAL A 27 25.29 17.30 52.28
C VAL A 27 25.90 18.51 52.99
N LEU A 28 25.99 19.67 52.32
CA LEU A 28 26.68 20.85 52.85
C LEU A 28 25.84 21.67 53.85
N VAL A 29 24.53 21.77 53.64
CA VAL A 29 23.65 22.59 54.49
C VAL A 29 23.68 22.12 55.96
N PRO A 30 23.58 20.81 56.27
CA PRO A 30 23.72 20.34 57.65
C PRO A 30 25.10 20.65 58.24
N ILE A 31 26.17 20.51 57.46
CA ILE A 31 27.56 20.73 57.93
C ILE A 31 27.77 22.21 58.28
N VAL A 32 27.37 23.13 57.40
CA VAL A 32 27.52 24.57 57.62
C VAL A 32 26.65 25.06 58.78
N LEU A 33 25.39 24.60 58.87
CA LEU A 33 24.48 24.96 59.95
C LEU A 33 24.89 24.39 61.31
N THR A 34 25.53 23.21 61.35
CA THR A 34 26.03 22.62 62.59
C THR A 34 27.39 23.19 63.04
N GLN A 35 28.18 23.74 62.13
CA GLN A 35 29.49 24.34 62.46
C GLN A 35 29.42 25.80 62.94
N PHE A 36 28.36 26.55 62.61
CA PHE A 36 28.10 27.91 63.15
C PHE A 36 27.49 27.88 64.57
N SER A 37 27.94 26.91 65.36
CA SER A 37 27.40 26.47 66.64
C SER A 37 27.96 27.23 67.86
N PHE A 38 28.94 28.11 67.67
CA PHE A 38 29.78 28.71 68.72
C PHE A 38 29.02 29.51 69.82
N LEU A 39 27.68 29.58 69.77
CA LEU A 39 26.80 30.25 70.74
C LEU A 39 25.70 29.36 71.38
N PHE A 40 25.58 28.06 71.04
CA PHE A 40 24.45 27.22 71.50
C PHE A 40 24.89 25.90 72.16
N ASP A 41 24.12 25.41 73.15
CA ASP A 41 24.34 24.14 73.86
C ASP A 41 23.70 22.97 73.08
N PHE A 42 24.47 21.90 72.84
CA PHE A 42 24.11 20.75 72.00
C PHE A 42 23.67 19.51 72.79
N THR A 43 23.38 19.64 74.09
CA THR A 43 22.85 18.54 74.91
C THR A 43 21.47 18.01 74.45
N ASN A 44 20.70 18.79 73.66
CA ASN A 44 19.42 18.39 73.04
C ASN A 44 19.49 18.44 71.50
N THR A 45 20.22 17.50 70.89
CA THR A 45 20.45 17.45 69.42
C THR A 45 19.19 17.18 68.57
N GLY A 46 18.10 16.70 69.18
CA GLY A 46 16.81 16.47 68.49
C GLY A 46 16.22 17.73 67.85
N GLN A 47 16.25 18.87 68.56
CA GLN A 47 15.71 20.15 68.04
C GLN A 47 16.50 20.70 66.85
N ILE A 48 17.80 20.39 66.76
CA ILE A 48 18.64 20.77 65.61
C ILE A 48 18.30 19.90 64.40
N GLY A 49 18.08 18.60 64.60
CA GLY A 49 17.57 17.70 63.58
C GLY A 49 16.19 18.13 63.06
N ASP A 50 15.28 18.54 63.95
CA ASP A 50 13.95 19.04 63.59
C ASP A 50 14.01 20.36 62.82
N THR A 51 14.94 21.26 63.17
CA THR A 51 15.11 22.53 62.47
C THR A 51 15.75 22.34 61.08
N ILE A 52 16.78 21.51 60.98
CA ILE A 52 17.40 21.17 59.69
C ILE A 52 16.39 20.43 58.82
N GLY A 53 15.67 19.44 59.35
CA GLY A 53 14.61 18.72 58.64
C GLY A 53 13.46 19.64 58.20
N GLY A 54 13.02 20.56 59.07
CA GLY A 54 11.96 21.52 58.78
C GLY A 54 12.31 22.52 57.67
N ILE A 55 13.58 22.92 57.55
CA ILE A 55 14.05 23.84 56.51
C ILE A 55 14.42 23.08 55.22
N THR A 56 15.08 21.93 55.33
CA THR A 56 15.53 21.16 54.17
C THR A 56 14.41 20.44 53.46
N SER A 57 13.37 19.98 54.17
CA SER A 57 12.22 19.26 53.58
C SER A 57 11.47 20.08 52.52
N PRO A 58 11.08 21.35 52.73
CA PRO A 58 10.51 22.19 51.67
C PRO A 58 11.44 22.37 50.46
N ILE A 59 12.75 22.50 50.68
CA ILE A 59 13.74 22.69 49.61
C ILE A 59 13.88 21.41 48.77
N THR A 60 14.02 20.24 49.41
CA THR A 60 14.12 18.96 48.71
C THR A 60 12.81 18.63 47.97
N ASN A 61 11.66 18.95 48.56
CA ASN A 61 10.36 18.82 47.90
C ASN A 61 10.24 19.73 46.67
N LEU A 62 10.72 20.97 46.74
CA LEU A 62 10.73 21.88 45.60
C LEU A 62 11.66 21.39 44.48
N ILE A 63 12.87 20.93 44.83
CA ILE A 63 13.81 20.33 43.87
C ILE A 63 13.18 19.09 43.23
N GLY A 64 12.54 18.22 44.02
CA GLY A 64 11.81 17.05 43.54
C GLY A 64 10.71 17.42 42.54
N ALA A 65 9.87 18.42 42.87
CA ALA A 65 8.82 18.90 41.98
C ALA A 65 9.37 19.47 40.66
N ILE A 66 10.48 20.21 40.71
CA ILE A 66 11.16 20.74 39.52
C ILE A 66 11.70 19.60 38.64
N LEU A 67 12.32 18.58 39.24
CA LEU A 67 12.82 17.42 38.51
C LEU A 67 11.69 16.62 37.86
N VAL A 68 10.57 16.44 38.56
CA VAL A 68 9.36 15.80 38.03
C VAL A 68 8.79 16.61 36.86
N TYR A 69 8.72 17.94 36.98
CA TYR A 69 8.31 18.81 35.87
C TYR A 69 9.20 18.64 34.64
N TYR A 70 10.53 18.62 34.81
CA TYR A 70 11.45 18.36 33.70
C TYR A 70 11.27 16.96 33.08
N ALA A 71 11.02 15.94 33.90
CA ALA A 71 10.73 14.60 33.41
C ALA A 71 9.47 14.59 32.54
N PHE A 72 8.40 15.25 32.97
CA PHE A 72 7.18 15.40 32.18
C PHE A 72 7.41 16.14 30.86
N LEU A 73 8.22 17.19 30.85
CA LEU A 73 8.56 17.90 29.60
C LEU A 73 9.25 16.99 28.59
N VAL A 74 10.20 16.16 29.03
CA VAL A 74 10.88 15.20 28.14
C VAL A 74 9.92 14.11 27.67
N GLN A 75 9.00 13.65 28.52
CA GLN A 75 7.97 12.67 28.13
C GLN A 75 7.00 13.24 27.08
N LEU A 76 6.55 14.49 27.23
CA LEU A 76 5.70 15.16 26.24
C LEU A 76 6.39 15.28 24.87
N ASP A 77 7.68 15.62 24.89
CA ASP A 77 8.51 15.71 23.69
C ASP A 77 8.67 14.34 23.01
N ALA A 78 8.89 13.26 23.78
CA ALA A 78 8.96 11.90 23.27
C ALA A 78 7.61 11.45 22.64
N ASN A 79 6.49 11.75 23.29
CA ASN A 79 5.16 11.40 22.79
C ASN A 79 4.84 12.06 21.44
N LYS A 80 5.27 13.31 21.23
CA LYS A 80 5.13 14.00 19.94
C LYS A 80 5.92 13.29 18.83
N LEU A 81 7.14 12.84 19.14
CA LEU A 81 7.96 12.10 18.18
C LEU A 81 7.33 10.74 17.84
N ILE A 82 6.89 10.00 18.85
CA ILE A 82 6.19 8.72 18.65
C ILE A 82 4.94 8.92 17.79
N PHE A 83 4.16 9.97 18.06
CA PHE A 83 2.99 10.28 17.25
C PHE A 83 3.36 10.57 15.79
N GLN A 84 4.41 11.34 15.53
CA GLN A 84 4.89 11.60 14.16
C GLN A 84 5.31 10.31 13.45
N GLN A 85 6.09 9.46 14.12
CA GLN A 85 6.51 8.16 13.59
C GLN A 85 5.33 7.25 13.25
N ILE A 86 4.33 7.16 14.15
CA ILE A 86 3.11 6.39 13.90
C ILE A 86 2.34 6.92 12.69
N GLN A 87 2.31 8.23 12.48
CA GLN A 87 1.62 8.83 11.33
C GLN A 87 2.37 8.55 10.02
N GLU A 88 3.70 8.59 10.02
CA GLU A 88 4.55 8.18 8.89
C GLU A 88 4.36 6.69 8.58
N GLU A 89 4.45 5.81 9.59
CA GLU A 89 4.24 4.37 9.46
C GLU A 89 2.84 4.04 8.93
N LYS A 90 1.79 4.74 9.39
CA LYS A 90 0.42 4.55 8.89
C LYS A 90 0.31 4.93 7.41
N ALA A 91 0.96 6.00 6.98
CA ALA A 91 0.96 6.42 5.58
C ALA A 91 1.67 5.38 4.72
N GLU A 92 2.86 4.94 5.12
CA GLU A 92 3.61 3.87 4.44
C GLU A 92 2.83 2.55 4.40
N GLN A 93 2.20 2.16 5.51
CA GLN A 93 1.40 0.96 5.59
C GLN A 93 0.18 1.02 4.67
N LYS A 94 -0.49 2.18 4.57
CA LYS A 94 -1.60 2.39 3.63
C LYS A 94 -1.12 2.20 2.19
N THR A 95 0.00 2.82 1.82
CA THR A 95 0.61 2.69 0.49
C THR A 95 1.01 1.24 0.19
N SER A 96 1.58 0.52 1.16
CA SER A 96 1.91 -0.90 1.02
C SER A 96 0.66 -1.75 0.80
N LYS A 97 -0.37 -1.58 1.63
CA LYS A 97 -1.65 -2.31 1.50
C LYS A 97 -2.31 -2.06 0.15
N ASN A 98 -2.26 -0.82 -0.32
CA ASN A 98 -2.75 -0.44 -1.64
C ASN A 98 -2.01 -1.17 -2.76
N ARG A 99 -0.67 -1.24 -2.69
CA ARG A 99 0.16 -1.97 -3.66
C ARG A 99 -0.18 -3.46 -3.65
N ASP A 100 -0.27 -4.06 -2.47
CA ASP A 100 -0.57 -5.48 -2.31
C ASP A 100 -1.98 -5.80 -2.87
N TYR A 101 -2.96 -4.92 -2.61
CA TYR A 101 -4.31 -5.03 -3.18
C TYR A 101 -4.31 -4.97 -4.72
N ILE A 102 -3.60 -4.01 -5.31
CA ILE A 102 -3.46 -3.92 -6.78
C ILE A 102 -2.76 -5.15 -7.36
N PHE A 103 -1.72 -5.65 -6.68
CA PHE A 103 -1.00 -6.85 -7.09
C PHE A 103 -1.91 -8.09 -7.11
N GLU A 104 -2.77 -8.27 -6.12
CA GLU A 104 -3.74 -9.38 -6.09
C GLU A 104 -4.76 -9.28 -7.23
N ILE A 105 -5.28 -8.08 -7.54
CA ILE A 105 -6.17 -7.90 -8.69
C ILE A 105 -5.43 -8.20 -10.00
N PHE A 106 -4.19 -7.73 -10.14
CA PHE A 106 -3.37 -8.00 -11.32
C PHE A 106 -3.11 -9.50 -11.51
N LYS A 107 -2.83 -10.22 -10.42
CA LYS A 107 -2.62 -11.66 -10.42
C LYS A 107 -3.90 -12.39 -10.84
N PHE A 108 -5.03 -12.06 -10.22
CA PHE A 108 -6.34 -12.60 -10.59
C PHE A 108 -6.66 -12.35 -12.07
N LEU A 109 -6.45 -11.13 -12.57
CA LEU A 109 -6.64 -10.78 -13.98
C LEU A 109 -5.83 -11.69 -14.91
N LYS A 110 -4.55 -11.90 -14.59
CA LYS A 110 -3.68 -12.80 -15.37
C LYS A 110 -4.15 -14.24 -15.30
N GLU A 111 -4.54 -14.71 -14.12
CA GLU A 111 -5.05 -16.07 -13.94
C GLU A 111 -6.30 -16.31 -14.77
N GLU A 112 -7.29 -15.42 -14.69
CA GLU A 112 -8.51 -15.49 -15.51
C GLU A 112 -8.17 -15.47 -17.01
N PHE A 113 -7.29 -14.57 -17.45
CA PHE A 113 -6.83 -14.51 -18.84
C PHE A 113 -6.19 -15.82 -19.32
N TYR A 114 -5.26 -16.41 -18.55
CA TYR A 114 -4.57 -17.63 -18.94
C TYR A 114 -5.41 -18.90 -18.74
N SER A 115 -6.41 -18.86 -17.86
CA SER A 115 -7.35 -19.96 -17.61
C SER A 115 -8.38 -20.12 -18.74
N PHE A 116 -8.55 -19.10 -19.58
CA PHE A 116 -9.44 -19.17 -20.72
C PHE A 116 -9.00 -20.29 -21.68
N THR A 117 -9.80 -21.36 -21.79
CA THR A 117 -9.49 -22.50 -22.65
C THR A 117 -10.59 -22.83 -23.63
N ILE A 118 -10.18 -23.35 -24.80
CA ILE A 118 -11.05 -23.97 -25.81
C ILE A 118 -10.33 -25.18 -26.38
N THR A 119 -11.06 -26.28 -26.55
CA THR A 119 -10.57 -27.45 -27.29
C THR A 119 -10.91 -27.33 -28.76
N GLY A 120 -10.00 -27.78 -29.62
CA GLY A 120 -10.23 -27.82 -31.05
C GLY A 120 -9.27 -28.77 -31.76
N ASP A 121 -9.68 -29.20 -32.94
CA ASP A 121 -8.88 -30.13 -33.73
C ASP A 121 -7.66 -29.44 -34.34
N LYS A 122 -6.51 -30.09 -34.22
CA LYS A 122 -5.27 -29.69 -34.88
C LYS A 122 -4.85 -30.80 -35.83
N ARG A 123 -4.65 -30.44 -37.11
CA ARG A 123 -4.04 -31.34 -38.09
C ARG A 123 -2.56 -31.48 -37.79
N ILE A 124 -2.10 -32.71 -37.58
CA ILE A 124 -0.70 -33.07 -37.34
C ILE A 124 -0.25 -34.03 -38.44
N GLY A 125 0.98 -33.88 -38.93
CA GLY A 125 1.52 -34.65 -40.06
C GLY A 125 1.40 -33.93 -41.40
N SER A 126 2.03 -34.50 -42.44
CA SER A 126 2.06 -33.93 -43.80
C SER A 126 1.54 -34.96 -44.81
N GLY A 127 0.83 -34.50 -45.85
CA GLY A 127 0.29 -35.37 -46.89
C GLY A 127 -0.83 -36.31 -46.40
N ASN A 128 -0.81 -37.55 -46.88
CA ASN A 128 -1.85 -38.56 -46.62
C ASN A 128 -1.83 -39.15 -45.20
N GLU A 129 -0.77 -38.89 -44.42
CA GLU A 129 -0.63 -39.37 -43.03
C GLU A 129 -1.16 -38.35 -42.00
N SER A 130 -1.85 -37.31 -42.46
CA SER A 130 -2.31 -36.28 -41.54
C SER A 130 -3.45 -36.80 -40.65
N GLN A 131 -3.24 -36.68 -39.34
CA GLN A 131 -4.21 -37.03 -38.31
C GLN A 131 -4.75 -35.76 -37.64
N TYR A 132 -6.01 -35.77 -37.24
CA TYR A 132 -6.59 -34.74 -36.39
C TYR A 132 -6.45 -35.18 -34.93
N VAL A 133 -5.81 -34.34 -34.12
CA VAL A 133 -5.69 -34.56 -32.68
C VAL A 133 -6.40 -33.42 -31.96
N LEU A 134 -7.16 -33.76 -30.92
CA LEU A 134 -7.80 -32.77 -30.06
C LEU A 134 -6.74 -32.06 -29.22
N VAL A 135 -6.66 -30.73 -29.35
CA VAL A 135 -5.70 -29.90 -28.60
C VAL A 135 -6.47 -28.87 -27.77
N GLU A 136 -6.04 -28.68 -26.53
CA GLU A 136 -6.49 -27.58 -25.69
C GLU A 136 -5.65 -26.33 -25.98
N TYR A 137 -6.31 -25.25 -26.42
CA TYR A 137 -5.73 -23.93 -26.56
C TYR A 137 -5.97 -23.14 -25.27
N LYS A 138 -5.08 -22.19 -24.95
CA LYS A 138 -5.17 -21.34 -23.73
C LYS A 138 -4.95 -19.86 -24.02
N GLY A 139 -5.52 -19.01 -23.17
CA GLY A 139 -5.37 -17.56 -23.23
C GLY A 139 -5.66 -16.98 -24.62
N ALA A 140 -4.72 -16.19 -25.15
CA ALA A 140 -4.86 -15.51 -26.43
C ALA A 140 -5.23 -16.46 -27.60
N GLU A 141 -4.57 -17.62 -27.68
CA GLU A 141 -4.82 -18.59 -28.76
C GLU A 141 -6.22 -19.19 -28.66
N ALA A 142 -6.69 -19.47 -27.44
CA ALA A 142 -8.05 -19.93 -27.23
C ALA A 142 -9.08 -18.85 -27.59
N MET A 143 -8.82 -17.58 -27.28
CA MET A 143 -9.71 -16.46 -27.64
C MET A 143 -9.77 -16.27 -29.16
N GLU A 144 -8.65 -16.39 -29.86
CA GLU A 144 -8.61 -16.34 -31.32
C GLU A 144 -9.37 -17.52 -31.93
N LYS A 145 -9.18 -18.74 -31.41
CA LYS A 145 -9.92 -19.94 -31.84
C LYS A 145 -11.42 -19.82 -31.57
N MET A 146 -11.80 -19.28 -30.41
CA MET A 146 -13.20 -18.97 -30.08
C MET A 146 -13.81 -18.10 -31.18
N PHE A 147 -13.14 -17.00 -31.49
CA PHE A 147 -13.63 -16.04 -32.46
C PHE A 147 -13.75 -16.65 -33.86
N HIS A 148 -12.75 -17.43 -34.28
CA HIS A 148 -12.82 -18.17 -35.53
C HIS A 148 -13.99 -19.17 -35.59
N LYS A 149 -14.35 -19.80 -34.47
CA LYS A 149 -15.52 -20.69 -34.40
C LYS A 149 -16.82 -19.90 -34.51
N LEU A 150 -16.94 -18.81 -33.75
CA LEU A 150 -18.09 -17.89 -33.81
C LEU A 150 -18.37 -17.39 -35.23
N MET A 151 -17.32 -17.01 -35.97
CA MET A 151 -17.45 -16.50 -37.34
C MET A 151 -17.77 -17.57 -38.40
N ARG A 152 -17.67 -18.87 -38.08
CA ARG A 152 -17.96 -19.96 -39.02
C ARG A 152 -19.34 -20.57 -38.79
N ASN A 153 -19.89 -20.43 -37.59
CA ASN A 153 -21.20 -20.93 -37.22
C ASN A 153 -22.28 -19.93 -37.68
N HIS A 154 -22.85 -20.15 -38.87
CA HIS A 154 -23.95 -19.35 -39.42
C HIS A 154 -25.33 -20.01 -39.23
N ASP A 155 -25.39 -21.24 -38.73
CA ASP A 155 -26.65 -21.95 -38.49
C ASP A 155 -27.29 -21.48 -37.17
N GLN A 156 -28.58 -21.13 -37.23
CA GLN A 156 -29.36 -20.48 -36.17
C GLN A 156 -29.52 -21.28 -34.87
N ASP A 157 -29.21 -22.58 -34.87
CA ASP A 157 -29.50 -23.47 -33.73
C ASP A 157 -28.39 -23.55 -32.66
N ASP A 158 -27.17 -23.10 -32.95
CA ASP A 158 -26.01 -23.27 -32.03
C ASP A 158 -25.64 -22.00 -31.24
N TRP A 159 -26.36 -20.88 -31.44
CA TRP A 159 -26.11 -19.58 -30.78
C TRP A 159 -26.17 -19.68 -29.24
N HIS A 160 -26.95 -20.60 -28.70
CA HIS A 160 -27.09 -20.78 -27.25
C HIS A 160 -25.85 -21.42 -26.59
N ARG A 161 -25.02 -22.19 -27.32
CA ARG A 161 -23.85 -22.89 -26.77
C ARG A 161 -22.57 -22.06 -26.88
N ASP A 162 -22.45 -21.24 -27.90
CA ASP A 162 -21.28 -20.38 -28.11
C ASP A 162 -21.31 -19.07 -27.27
N ASN A 163 -22.37 -18.83 -26.50
CA ASN A 163 -22.50 -17.67 -25.61
C ASN A 163 -21.58 -17.75 -24.37
N ILE A 164 -21.33 -18.94 -23.82
CA ILE A 164 -20.60 -19.06 -22.53
C ILE A 164 -19.15 -18.59 -22.67
N LYS A 165 -18.45 -19.02 -23.72
CA LYS A 165 -17.05 -18.62 -23.95
C LYS A 165 -16.94 -17.16 -24.36
N LEU A 166 -17.89 -16.66 -25.15
CA LEU A 166 -17.97 -15.24 -25.45
C LEU A 166 -18.19 -14.41 -24.19
N LEU A 167 -19.10 -14.83 -23.31
CA LEU A 167 -19.35 -14.18 -22.02
C LEU A 167 -18.12 -14.21 -21.11
N GLU A 168 -17.42 -15.34 -21.03
CA GLU A 168 -16.15 -15.48 -20.29
C GLU A 168 -15.11 -14.48 -20.81
N PHE A 169 -14.96 -14.37 -22.14
CA PHE A 169 -14.08 -13.38 -22.76
C PHE A 169 -14.50 -11.93 -22.45
N LEU A 170 -15.78 -11.59 -22.54
CA LEU A 170 -16.29 -10.26 -22.21
C LEU A 170 -16.09 -9.90 -20.73
N ASN A 171 -16.19 -10.89 -19.84
CA ASN A 171 -15.87 -10.72 -18.42
C ASN A 171 -14.39 -10.43 -18.24
N ILE A 172 -13.49 -11.14 -18.93
CA ILE A 172 -12.05 -10.87 -18.90
C ILE A 172 -11.77 -9.44 -19.37
N ILE A 173 -12.34 -8.99 -20.48
CA ILE A 173 -12.17 -7.59 -20.94
C ILE A 173 -12.65 -6.60 -19.87
N SER A 174 -13.79 -6.88 -19.22
CA SER A 174 -14.31 -6.05 -18.14
C SER A 174 -13.37 -6.02 -16.92
N LEU A 175 -12.70 -7.14 -16.61
CA LEU A 175 -11.67 -7.19 -15.57
C LEU A 175 -10.45 -6.32 -15.92
N PHE A 176 -10.02 -6.31 -17.19
CA PHE A 176 -8.95 -5.41 -17.67
C PHE A 176 -9.30 -3.94 -17.41
N LYS A 177 -10.51 -3.54 -17.81
CA LYS A 177 -11.04 -2.19 -17.57
C LYS A 177 -11.06 -1.84 -16.09
N ASN A 178 -11.62 -2.72 -15.26
CA ASN A 178 -11.74 -2.50 -13.82
C ASN A 178 -10.37 -2.41 -13.13
N PHE A 179 -9.40 -3.23 -13.55
CA PHE A 179 -8.03 -3.15 -13.06
C PHE A 179 -7.42 -1.78 -13.36
N LEU A 180 -7.52 -1.31 -14.61
CA LEU A 180 -6.97 -0.01 -15.01
C LEU A 180 -7.64 1.15 -14.25
N ALA A 181 -8.96 1.11 -14.08
CA ALA A 181 -9.68 2.10 -13.29
C ALA A 181 -9.17 2.14 -11.83
N LYS A 182 -8.98 0.98 -11.21
CA LYS A 182 -8.43 0.89 -9.85
C LYS A 182 -6.97 1.34 -9.77
N LEU A 183 -6.17 1.02 -10.76
CA LEU A 183 -4.77 1.46 -10.85
C LEU A 183 -4.66 2.99 -10.92
N ASP A 184 -5.58 3.65 -11.62
CA ASP A 184 -5.65 5.11 -11.70
C ASP A 184 -6.05 5.73 -10.36
N GLU A 185 -7.08 5.19 -9.71
CA GLU A 185 -7.65 5.70 -8.44
C GLU A 185 -6.72 5.54 -7.23
N VAL A 186 -6.00 4.42 -7.14
CA VAL A 186 -5.28 4.05 -5.91
C VAL A 186 -3.92 4.75 -5.83
N GLU A 187 -3.60 5.26 -4.64
CA GLU A 187 -2.29 5.84 -4.33
C GLU A 187 -1.28 4.72 -4.04
N ILE A 188 -0.35 4.50 -4.98
CA ILE A 188 0.82 3.61 -4.87
C ILE A 188 2.05 4.29 -5.48
N PRO A 189 3.28 3.82 -5.19
CA PRO A 189 4.49 4.38 -5.77
C PRO A 189 4.45 4.39 -7.30
N LEU A 190 5.01 5.45 -7.89
CA LEU A 190 5.01 5.66 -9.34
C LEU A 190 5.63 4.49 -10.11
N ILE A 191 6.71 3.92 -9.57
CA ILE A 191 7.40 2.77 -10.16
C ILE A 191 6.49 1.54 -10.24
N ASP A 192 5.67 1.31 -9.23
CA ASP A 192 4.72 0.20 -9.20
C ASP A 192 3.58 0.45 -10.18
N LYS A 193 3.03 1.69 -10.24
CA LYS A 193 2.01 2.05 -11.24
C LYS A 193 2.50 1.78 -12.66
N LYS A 194 3.73 2.22 -12.96
CA LYS A 194 4.35 2.04 -14.27
C LYS A 194 4.51 0.55 -14.61
N PHE A 195 5.03 -0.24 -13.66
CA PHE A 195 5.16 -1.68 -13.84
C PHE A 195 3.81 -2.35 -14.19
N PHE A 196 2.76 -2.06 -13.43
CA PHE A 196 1.44 -2.64 -13.67
C PHE A 196 0.84 -2.19 -15.01
N LEU A 197 0.95 -0.91 -15.34
CA LEU A 197 0.43 -0.35 -16.58
C LEU A 197 1.12 -0.99 -17.80
N GLU A 198 2.44 -1.03 -17.83
CA GLU A 198 3.21 -1.59 -18.96
C GLU A 198 2.86 -3.06 -19.20
N ASN A 199 2.70 -3.85 -18.13
CA ASN A 199 2.33 -5.26 -18.24
C ASN A 199 0.90 -5.43 -18.79
N VAL A 200 -0.07 -4.67 -18.27
CA VAL A 200 -1.47 -4.78 -18.70
C VAL A 200 -1.66 -4.25 -20.11
N GLU A 201 -1.01 -3.14 -20.46
CA GLU A 201 -1.00 -2.60 -21.81
C GLU A 201 -0.42 -3.61 -22.80
N TYR A 202 0.69 -4.26 -22.46
CA TYR A 202 1.28 -5.30 -23.30
C TYR A 202 0.29 -6.45 -23.55
N ILE A 203 -0.35 -6.98 -22.50
CA ILE A 203 -1.30 -8.09 -22.66
C ILE A 203 -2.48 -7.64 -23.52
N TYR A 204 -3.08 -6.50 -23.21
CA TYR A 204 -4.23 -5.99 -23.96
C TYR A 204 -3.87 -5.74 -25.44
N THR A 205 -2.82 -4.97 -25.71
CA THR A 205 -2.45 -4.56 -27.07
C THR A 205 -1.98 -5.75 -27.92
N SER A 206 -1.17 -6.65 -27.35
CA SER A 206 -0.56 -7.74 -28.12
C SER A 206 -1.41 -9.01 -28.18
N LYS A 207 -2.32 -9.24 -27.21
CA LYS A 207 -3.04 -10.51 -27.07
C LYS A 207 -4.56 -10.39 -27.21
N MET A 208 -5.15 -9.23 -26.92
CA MET A 208 -6.61 -9.08 -26.89
C MET A 208 -7.14 -8.18 -28.00
N LYS A 209 -6.45 -7.07 -28.28
CA LYS A 209 -6.90 -6.04 -29.22
C LYS A 209 -7.30 -6.61 -30.57
N VAL A 210 -6.48 -7.49 -31.14
CA VAL A 210 -6.77 -8.14 -32.43
C VAL A 210 -8.08 -8.94 -32.40
N SER A 211 -8.35 -9.67 -31.32
CA SER A 211 -9.58 -10.44 -31.17
C SER A 211 -10.80 -9.52 -30.99
N ILE A 212 -10.63 -8.40 -30.27
CA ILE A 212 -11.68 -7.38 -30.07
C ILE A 212 -12.02 -6.67 -31.39
N GLU A 213 -11.00 -6.24 -32.14
CA GLU A 213 -11.17 -5.57 -33.44
C GLU A 213 -11.94 -6.45 -34.42
N LYS A 214 -11.63 -7.75 -34.46
CA LYS A 214 -12.40 -8.67 -35.30
C LYS A 214 -13.86 -8.84 -34.82
N MET A 215 -14.15 -8.72 -33.52
CA MET A 215 -15.51 -8.87 -32.97
C MET A 215 -16.44 -7.69 -33.26
N ILE A 216 -15.88 -6.51 -33.54
CA ILE A 216 -16.64 -5.30 -33.83
C ILE A 216 -16.84 -5.09 -35.34
N GLU A 217 -16.31 -6.00 -36.17
CA GLU A 217 -16.52 -6.01 -37.61
C GLU A 217 -17.70 -6.93 -37.98
N PRO A 218 -18.60 -6.52 -38.88
CA PRO A 218 -19.66 -7.40 -39.36
C PRO A 218 -19.07 -8.56 -40.16
N CYS A 219 -19.71 -9.71 -40.07
CA CYS A 219 -19.26 -10.91 -40.75
C CYS A 219 -19.25 -10.71 -42.28
N PRO A 220 -18.13 -10.95 -42.98
CA PRO A 220 -18.08 -10.80 -44.44
C PRO A 220 -19.04 -11.73 -45.21
N LYS A 221 -19.52 -12.80 -44.57
CA LYS A 221 -20.40 -13.80 -45.20
C LYS A 221 -21.89 -13.52 -45.02
N CYS A 222 -22.33 -13.18 -43.81
CA CYS A 222 -23.74 -12.99 -43.49
C CYS A 222 -24.12 -11.55 -43.13
N GLY A 223 -23.15 -10.66 -42.93
CA GLY A 223 -23.38 -9.26 -42.52
C GLY A 223 -23.67 -9.07 -41.03
N GLU A 224 -23.84 -10.15 -40.25
CA GLU A 224 -24.19 -10.10 -38.82
C GLU A 224 -22.96 -9.98 -37.91
N PHE A 225 -23.17 -9.49 -36.68
CA PHE A 225 -22.13 -9.41 -35.65
C PHE A 225 -22.12 -10.65 -34.76
N HIS A 226 -21.07 -11.46 -34.87
CA HIS A 226 -20.91 -12.68 -34.04
C HIS A 226 -20.30 -12.40 -32.66
N GLY A 227 -19.85 -11.16 -32.39
CA GLY A 227 -19.35 -10.72 -31.08
C GLY A 227 -20.45 -10.47 -30.03
N GLY A 228 -21.71 -10.76 -30.34
CA GLY A 228 -22.84 -10.45 -29.46
C GLY A 228 -23.24 -8.99 -29.57
N ASN A 229 -22.88 -8.15 -28.59
CA ASN A 229 -23.18 -6.72 -28.61
C ASN A 229 -21.94 -5.91 -29.01
N PRO A 230 -21.78 -5.53 -30.29
CA PRO A 230 -20.61 -4.80 -30.77
C PRO A 230 -20.50 -3.40 -30.14
N GLU A 231 -21.62 -2.71 -29.87
CA GLU A 231 -21.61 -1.37 -29.26
C GLU A 231 -20.96 -1.41 -27.86
N ARG A 232 -21.36 -2.39 -27.04
CA ARG A 232 -20.79 -2.58 -25.71
C ARG A 232 -19.30 -2.94 -25.76
N ILE A 233 -18.89 -3.73 -26.75
CA ILE A 233 -17.48 -4.09 -26.92
C ILE A 233 -16.67 -2.85 -27.31
N ILE A 234 -17.17 -2.02 -28.22
CA ILE A 234 -16.55 -0.76 -28.63
C ILE A 234 -16.41 0.19 -27.43
N GLU A 235 -17.47 0.33 -26.64
CA GLU A 235 -17.48 1.16 -25.42
C GLU A 235 -16.37 0.74 -24.46
N ILE A 236 -16.34 -0.54 -24.07
CA ILE A 236 -15.33 -1.06 -23.14
C ILE A 236 -13.91 -0.93 -23.71
N ASN A 237 -13.73 -1.19 -25.01
CA ASN A 237 -12.45 -1.08 -25.70
C ASN A 237 -11.93 0.37 -25.67
N ASN A 238 -12.81 1.34 -25.91
CA ASN A 238 -12.48 2.76 -25.86
C ASN A 238 -12.15 3.21 -24.43
N GLU A 239 -12.92 2.77 -23.43
CA GLU A 239 -12.64 3.06 -22.02
C GLU A 239 -11.25 2.55 -21.61
N ILE A 240 -10.88 1.32 -22.00
CA ILE A 240 -9.56 0.76 -21.73
C ILE A 240 -8.47 1.65 -22.35
N TYR A 241 -8.62 2.03 -23.61
CA TYR A 241 -7.65 2.89 -24.29
C TYR A 241 -7.50 4.26 -23.61
N ILE A 242 -8.62 4.89 -23.25
CA ILE A 242 -8.64 6.17 -22.52
C ILE A 242 -7.94 6.04 -21.18
N LEU A 243 -8.21 4.98 -20.42
CA LEU A 243 -7.59 4.75 -19.12
C LEU A 243 -6.07 4.54 -19.26
N ILE A 244 -5.62 3.74 -20.22
CA ILE A 244 -4.19 3.53 -20.47
C ILE A 244 -3.51 4.88 -20.76
N GLU A 245 -4.06 5.67 -21.67
CA GLU A 245 -3.46 6.97 -22.04
C GLU A 245 -3.54 8.01 -20.91
N LYS A 246 -4.63 8.02 -20.13
CA LYS A 246 -4.76 8.87 -18.94
C LYS A 246 -3.69 8.54 -17.91
N ILE A 247 -3.54 7.26 -17.58
CA ILE A 247 -2.54 6.79 -16.62
C ILE A 247 -1.15 7.16 -17.15
N LYS A 248 -0.80 6.83 -18.40
CA LYS A 248 0.50 7.21 -18.97
C LYS A 248 0.80 8.70 -18.84
N LYS A 249 -0.14 9.58 -19.19
CA LYS A 249 0.05 11.05 -19.13
C LYS A 249 0.27 11.56 -17.72
N ASN A 250 -0.35 10.95 -16.72
CA ASN A 250 -0.18 11.35 -15.33
C ASN A 250 1.19 10.95 -14.78
N TYR A 251 1.94 10.09 -15.47
CA TYR A 251 3.08 9.36 -14.92
C TYR A 251 4.31 9.30 -15.86
N ALA A 252 4.28 10.04 -16.98
CA ALA A 252 5.39 10.27 -17.92
C ALA A 252 6.07 11.62 -17.62
#